data_AF-A0A843LDZ2-F1
#
_entry.id   AF-A0A843LDZ2-F1
#
_cell.length_a   1.000
_cell.length_b   1.000
_cell.length_c   1.000
_cell.angle_alpha   90.00
_cell.angle_beta   90.00
_cell.angle_gamma   90.00
#
_symmetry.space_group_name_H-M   'P 1'
#
loop_
_entity.id
_entity.type
_entity.pdbx_description
1 polymer ?
#
loop_
_entity_poly.entity_id
_entity_poly.type
_entity_poly.pdbx_seq_one_letter_code
_entity_poly.pdbx_strand_id
1 'polypeptide(L)'
;MEPTGDHDWIRGCTLPDHTELQERTLKTGQDIVIGDRCRIDYGLSGNDVVVCEFSRINGSIVAGGDVRIDNWCEVGGDVIVEEDAYLGEGVKIQGKLVVKGDLDIGDNVQIERGFEAKGWISIRNPMPVIIYIMMYLVAVLGIEKQEDLDAVLQKLFGDEEARTETPLMIPTGAVLNMQTFSVPERMTVGSGCRLHGNIRAASIAIREETTVFGSLHAREGANIARGSVVHGDVQSDGDVVIEQGVHILGNVSCRGLTLHEDARVDGVIRAPGGLKIERRET
;
A
#
# COMPACT_ATOMS: atom_id res chain seq x y z
N MET A 1 10.43 16.60 -27.12
CA MET A 1 10.62 15.58 -26.07
C MET A 1 9.36 15.64 -25.24
N GLU A 2 8.37 14.87 -25.64
CA GLU A 2 7.14 14.69 -24.86
C GLU A 2 7.50 14.00 -23.54
N PRO A 3 6.91 14.42 -22.40
CA PRO A 3 7.09 13.70 -21.16
C PRO A 3 6.45 12.32 -21.35
N THR A 4 7.29 11.28 -21.26
CA THR A 4 6.84 9.90 -21.22
C THR A 4 5.85 9.79 -20.08
N GLY A 5 4.64 9.30 -20.37
CA GLY A 5 3.54 9.18 -19.40
C GLY A 5 4.02 8.50 -18.13
N ASP A 6 3.78 9.17 -17.02
CA ASP A 6 4.22 8.81 -15.67
C ASP A 6 3.42 7.58 -15.19
N HIS A 7 3.78 6.39 -15.69
CA HIS A 7 3.22 5.11 -15.21
C HIS A 7 3.87 4.73 -13.86
N ASP A 8 3.72 5.62 -12.88
CA ASP A 8 4.42 5.61 -11.60
C ASP A 8 3.61 4.99 -10.45
N TRP A 9 2.40 4.51 -10.75
CA TRP A 9 1.49 3.94 -9.74
C TRP A 9 1.97 2.58 -9.21
N ILE A 10 2.70 1.80 -10.03
CA ILE A 10 3.30 0.51 -9.60
C ILE A 10 4.52 0.71 -8.71
N ARG A 11 5.18 1.87 -8.84
CA ARG A 11 6.39 2.22 -8.09
C ARG A 11 6.06 2.96 -6.80
N GLY A 12 4.91 3.63 -6.77
CA GLY A 12 4.34 4.25 -5.60
C GLY A 12 3.68 3.25 -4.65
N CYS A 13 3.62 3.63 -3.38
CA CYS A 13 2.72 3.02 -2.41
C CYS A 13 1.39 3.78 -2.40
N THR A 14 0.29 3.04 -2.43
CA THR A 14 -1.06 3.59 -2.35
C THR A 14 -1.81 2.88 -1.23
N LEU A 15 -2.26 3.64 -0.24
CA LEU A 15 -3.21 3.15 0.76
C LEU A 15 -4.59 3.70 0.39
N PRO A 16 -5.60 2.86 0.15
CA PRO A 16 -6.94 3.34 -0.19
C PRO A 16 -7.64 3.99 1.00
N ASP A 17 -8.76 4.63 0.71
CA ASP A 17 -9.59 5.28 1.71
C ASP A 17 -9.99 4.29 2.83
N HIS A 18 -10.11 4.81 4.05
CA HIS A 18 -10.44 4.03 5.25
C HIS A 18 -9.45 2.88 5.58
N THR A 19 -8.21 2.95 5.09
CA THR A 19 -7.15 2.04 5.53
C THR A 19 -6.78 2.31 7.00
N GLU A 20 -6.72 1.25 7.79
CA GLU A 20 -6.38 1.31 9.21
C GLU A 20 -5.13 0.48 9.50
N LEU A 21 -4.19 1.05 10.26
CA LEU A 21 -3.06 0.32 10.83
C LEU A 21 -3.21 0.31 12.36
N GLN A 22 -3.97 -0.67 12.87
CA GLN A 22 -4.25 -0.84 14.29
C GLN A 22 -3.68 -2.18 14.80
N GLU A 23 -3.23 -2.20 16.06
CA GLU A 23 -2.85 -3.44 16.77
C GLU A 23 -1.90 -4.39 16.01
N ARG A 24 -1.04 -3.81 15.17
CA ARG A 24 -0.06 -4.49 14.31
C ARG A 24 -0.61 -5.15 13.03
N THR A 25 -1.80 -4.78 12.58
CA THR A 25 -2.40 -5.25 11.32
C THR A 25 -2.74 -4.08 10.41
N LEU A 26 -2.28 -4.16 9.16
CA LEU A 26 -2.70 -3.26 8.09
C LEU A 26 -4.00 -3.81 7.50
N LYS A 27 -5.09 -3.08 7.72
CA LYS A 27 -6.45 -3.47 7.36
C LYS A 27 -7.04 -2.52 6.33
N THR A 28 -7.65 -3.10 5.31
CA THR A 28 -8.43 -2.38 4.30
C THR A 28 -9.65 -3.22 3.90
N GLY A 29 -10.68 -2.58 3.38
CA GLY A 29 -11.78 -3.29 2.71
C GLY A 29 -11.45 -3.70 1.27
N GLN A 30 -10.32 -3.25 0.75
CA GLN A 30 -9.86 -3.47 -0.62
C GLN A 30 -8.92 -4.66 -0.72
N ASP A 31 -8.59 -5.01 -1.96
CA ASP A 31 -7.52 -5.95 -2.25
C ASP A 31 -6.16 -5.38 -1.83
N ILE A 32 -5.25 -6.26 -1.45
CA ILE A 32 -3.88 -5.93 -1.05
C ILE A 32 -2.93 -6.55 -2.07
N VAL A 33 -2.09 -5.71 -2.68
CA VAL A 33 -1.04 -6.13 -3.62
C VAL A 33 0.32 -5.71 -3.08
N ILE A 34 1.20 -6.69 -2.85
CA ILE A 34 2.55 -6.49 -2.34
C ILE A 34 3.56 -6.90 -3.42
N GLY A 35 4.41 -5.96 -3.83
CA GLY A 35 5.50 -6.19 -4.77
C GLY A 35 6.63 -7.05 -4.19
N ASP A 36 7.64 -7.31 -5.01
CA ASP A 36 8.70 -8.24 -4.64
C ASP A 36 9.57 -7.73 -3.49
N ARG A 37 10.22 -8.65 -2.78
CA ARG A 37 11.30 -8.34 -1.81
C ARG A 37 10.87 -7.36 -0.71
N CYS A 38 9.59 -7.36 -0.36
CA CYS A 38 9.08 -6.52 0.72
C CYS A 38 9.39 -7.12 2.09
N ARG A 39 9.51 -6.26 3.11
CA ARG A 39 9.61 -6.66 4.52
C ARG A 39 8.52 -5.96 5.31
N ILE A 40 7.56 -6.73 5.81
CA ILE A 40 6.37 -6.22 6.50
C ILE A 40 6.30 -6.87 7.87
N ASP A 41 6.41 -6.09 8.95
CA ASP A 41 6.31 -6.58 10.33
C ASP A 41 4.87 -6.76 10.82
N TYR A 42 3.92 -6.25 10.03
CA TYR A 42 2.51 -6.21 10.34
C TYR A 42 1.77 -7.43 9.77
N GLY A 43 0.61 -7.73 10.33
CA GLY A 43 -0.38 -8.57 9.68
C GLY A 43 -1.08 -7.81 8.54
N LEU A 44 -1.73 -8.55 7.67
CA LEU A 44 -2.47 -8.02 6.52
C LEU A 44 -3.91 -8.50 6.60
N SER A 45 -4.86 -7.59 6.42
CA SER A 45 -6.29 -7.92 6.35
C SER A 45 -6.94 -7.16 5.21
N GLY A 46 -7.42 -7.88 4.20
CA GLY A 46 -8.01 -7.32 2.99
C GLY A 46 -9.11 -8.21 2.42
N ASN A 47 -9.62 -7.83 1.25
CA ASN A 47 -10.50 -8.71 0.46
C ASN A 47 -9.64 -9.82 -0.17
N ASP A 48 -8.99 -9.57 -1.30
CA ASP A 48 -7.95 -10.46 -1.82
C ASP A 48 -6.55 -10.02 -1.33
N VAL A 49 -5.64 -10.97 -1.15
CA VAL A 49 -4.24 -10.67 -0.79
C VAL A 49 -3.27 -11.35 -1.75
N VAL A 50 -2.52 -10.52 -2.47
CA VAL A 50 -1.53 -10.92 -3.45
C VAL A 50 -0.14 -10.49 -2.98
N VAL A 51 0.76 -11.45 -2.84
CA VAL A 51 2.15 -11.24 -2.38
C VAL A 51 3.10 -11.76 -3.43
N CYS A 52 3.88 -10.87 -4.05
CA CYS A 52 4.90 -11.23 -5.02
C CYS A 52 6.19 -11.74 -4.35
N GLU A 53 7.13 -12.21 -5.18
CA GLU A 53 8.25 -13.09 -4.78
C GLU A 53 9.20 -12.49 -3.73
N PHE A 54 9.84 -13.39 -2.97
CA PHE A 54 10.91 -13.06 -2.00
C PHE A 54 10.49 -12.09 -0.88
N SER A 55 9.19 -11.98 -0.61
CA SER A 55 8.66 -11.10 0.43
C SER A 55 8.56 -11.80 1.78
N ARG A 56 8.79 -11.04 2.86
CA ARG A 56 8.64 -11.52 4.24
C ARG A 56 7.56 -10.71 4.97
N ILE A 57 6.57 -11.41 5.51
CA ILE A 57 5.46 -10.86 6.29
C ILE A 57 5.53 -11.50 7.67
N ASN A 58 5.87 -10.75 8.73
CA ASN A 58 6.01 -11.31 10.07
C ASN A 58 4.66 -11.50 10.78
N GLY A 59 3.60 -10.82 10.33
CA GLY A 59 2.25 -10.97 10.87
C GLY A 59 1.44 -12.07 10.19
N SER A 60 0.18 -12.19 10.60
CA SER A 60 -0.81 -13.07 9.96
C SER A 60 -1.41 -12.43 8.71
N ILE A 61 -1.84 -13.25 7.76
CA ILE A 61 -2.60 -12.82 6.58
C ILE A 61 -4.04 -13.30 6.74
N VAL A 62 -5.00 -12.38 6.60
CA VAL A 62 -6.43 -12.67 6.64
C VAL A 62 -7.08 -12.10 5.39
N ALA A 63 -7.61 -12.95 4.52
CA ALA A 63 -8.30 -12.55 3.31
C ALA A 63 -9.78 -12.94 3.38
N GLY A 64 -10.64 -11.99 3.02
CA GLY A 64 -12.08 -12.23 2.83
C GLY A 64 -12.39 -12.97 1.52
N GLY A 65 -11.49 -12.90 0.55
CA GLY A 65 -11.52 -13.66 -0.69
C GLY A 65 -10.29 -14.56 -0.80
N ASP A 66 -9.56 -14.42 -1.91
CA ASP A 66 -8.44 -15.25 -2.30
C ASP A 66 -7.10 -14.80 -1.70
N VAL A 67 -6.18 -15.76 -1.52
CA VAL A 67 -4.78 -15.48 -1.22
C VAL A 67 -3.86 -16.07 -2.28
N ARG A 68 -2.97 -15.23 -2.82
CA ARG A 68 -1.89 -15.67 -3.71
C ARG A 68 -0.54 -15.24 -3.14
N ILE A 69 0.27 -16.20 -2.72
CA ILE A 69 1.62 -15.97 -2.21
C ILE A 69 2.61 -16.58 -3.20
N ASP A 70 3.43 -15.75 -3.85
CA ASP A 70 4.39 -16.20 -4.84
C ASP A 70 5.64 -16.84 -4.20
N ASN A 71 6.52 -17.32 -5.07
CA ASN A 71 7.67 -18.14 -4.71
C ASN A 71 8.56 -17.47 -3.65
N TRP A 72 9.13 -18.32 -2.78
CA TRP A 72 10.14 -17.96 -1.79
C TRP A 72 9.73 -16.88 -0.80
N CYS A 73 8.42 -16.73 -0.56
CA CYS A 73 7.90 -15.87 0.47
C CYS A 73 7.88 -16.54 1.85
N GLU A 74 7.91 -15.73 2.91
CA GLU A 74 7.84 -16.20 4.29
C GLU A 74 6.75 -15.44 5.05
N VAL A 75 5.83 -16.17 5.68
CA VAL A 75 4.79 -15.66 6.56
C VAL A 75 5.02 -16.16 7.98
N GLY A 76 5.22 -15.23 8.92
CA GLY A 76 5.47 -15.52 10.34
C GLY A 76 4.21 -15.87 11.13
N GLY A 77 3.05 -15.37 10.69
CA GLY A 77 1.75 -15.62 11.32
C GLY A 77 0.94 -16.73 10.66
N ASP A 78 -0.32 -16.79 11.05
CA ASP A 78 -1.32 -17.68 10.44
C ASP A 78 -1.79 -17.10 9.09
N VAL A 79 -2.17 -17.96 8.15
CA VAL A 79 -2.80 -17.56 6.88
C VAL A 79 -4.22 -18.08 6.87
N ILE A 80 -5.20 -17.17 6.88
CA ILE A 80 -6.63 -17.47 6.96
C ILE A 80 -7.29 -16.95 5.70
N VAL A 81 -7.92 -17.85 4.94
CA VAL A 81 -8.47 -17.60 3.61
C VAL A 81 -9.90 -18.09 3.56
N GLU A 82 -10.81 -17.20 3.18
CA GLU A 82 -12.25 -17.47 3.10
C GLU A 82 -12.66 -18.10 1.77
N GLU A 83 -11.90 -17.88 0.69
CA GLU A 83 -12.06 -18.53 -0.61
C GLU A 83 -10.84 -19.42 -0.92
N ASP A 84 -10.16 -19.21 -2.05
CA ASP A 84 -9.10 -20.09 -2.55
C ASP A 84 -7.69 -19.58 -2.19
N ALA A 85 -6.77 -20.52 -2.01
CA ALA A 85 -5.38 -20.21 -1.68
C ALA A 85 -4.41 -20.80 -2.71
N TYR A 86 -3.45 -19.98 -3.13
CA TYR A 86 -2.44 -20.31 -4.12
C TYR A 86 -1.05 -20.02 -3.54
N LEU A 87 -0.30 -21.07 -3.21
CA LEU A 87 1.03 -20.97 -2.61
C LEU A 87 2.11 -21.40 -3.62
N GLY A 88 3.00 -20.48 -3.97
CA GLY A 88 4.14 -20.72 -4.86
C GLY A 88 5.21 -21.64 -4.26
N GLU A 89 6.20 -21.95 -5.08
CA GLU A 89 7.34 -22.79 -4.69
C GLU A 89 8.11 -22.17 -3.51
N GLY A 90 8.47 -23.01 -2.53
CA GLY A 90 9.35 -22.62 -1.43
C GLY A 90 8.73 -21.64 -0.42
N VAL A 91 7.41 -21.42 -0.48
CA VAL A 91 6.68 -20.62 0.52
C VAL A 91 6.81 -21.27 1.90
N LYS A 92 7.06 -20.43 2.92
CA LYS A 92 7.14 -20.86 4.32
C LYS A 92 6.10 -20.14 5.15
N ILE A 93 5.27 -20.89 5.85
CA ILE A 93 4.28 -20.38 6.81
C ILE A 93 4.63 -20.94 8.19
N GLN A 94 5.03 -20.07 9.12
CA GLN A 94 5.33 -20.44 10.51
C GLN A 94 4.05 -20.68 11.33
N GLY A 95 2.92 -20.08 10.91
CA GLY A 95 1.62 -20.28 11.52
C GLY A 95 0.86 -21.51 11.00
N LYS A 96 -0.45 -21.50 11.23
CA LYS A 96 -1.42 -22.44 10.64
C LYS A 96 -1.95 -21.85 9.34
N LEU A 97 -2.15 -22.70 8.33
CA LEU A 97 -2.89 -22.36 7.12
C LEU A 97 -4.34 -22.85 7.25
N VAL A 98 -5.33 -21.98 7.06
CA VAL A 98 -6.75 -22.32 7.06
C VAL A 98 -7.38 -21.77 5.79
N VAL A 99 -7.90 -22.66 4.96
CA VAL A 99 -8.50 -22.35 3.65
C VAL A 99 -9.89 -22.96 3.59
N LYS A 100 -10.91 -22.14 3.31
CA LYS A 100 -12.28 -22.61 3.18
C LYS A 100 -12.61 -23.14 1.78
N GLY A 101 -11.94 -22.63 0.74
CA GLY A 101 -12.04 -23.10 -0.63
C GLY A 101 -10.94 -24.10 -1.01
N ASP A 102 -10.54 -24.03 -2.27
CA ASP A 102 -9.52 -24.86 -2.90
C ASP A 102 -8.11 -24.36 -2.55
N LEU A 103 -7.14 -25.28 -2.59
CA LEU A 103 -5.75 -25.01 -2.23
C LEU A 103 -4.80 -25.56 -3.29
N ASP A 104 -4.18 -24.66 -4.04
CA ASP A 104 -3.09 -24.96 -4.98
C ASP A 104 -1.74 -24.72 -4.29
N ILE A 105 -0.90 -25.75 -4.22
CA ILE A 105 0.40 -25.71 -3.50
C ILE A 105 1.53 -26.12 -4.43
N GLY A 106 2.54 -25.25 -4.55
CA GLY A 106 3.78 -25.51 -5.26
C GLY A 106 4.75 -26.44 -4.53
N ASP A 107 5.92 -26.63 -5.13
CA ASP A 107 6.94 -27.51 -4.58
C ASP A 107 7.61 -26.88 -3.35
N ASN A 108 8.10 -27.72 -2.43
CA ASN A 108 8.88 -27.30 -1.26
C ASN A 108 8.18 -26.31 -0.30
N VAL A 109 6.85 -26.25 -0.29
CA VAL A 109 6.09 -25.44 0.68
C VAL A 109 6.18 -26.03 2.09
N GLN A 110 6.43 -25.18 3.09
CA GLN A 110 6.58 -25.58 4.50
C GLN A 110 5.54 -24.86 5.35
N ILE A 111 4.77 -25.63 6.14
CA ILE A 111 3.75 -25.09 7.05
C ILE A 111 3.98 -25.70 8.43
N GLU A 112 4.47 -24.90 9.38
CA GLU A 112 4.97 -25.42 10.67
C GLU A 112 3.87 -25.91 11.60
N ARG A 113 2.73 -25.22 11.66
CA ARG A 113 1.62 -25.57 12.58
C ARG A 113 0.51 -26.37 11.89
N GLY A 114 0.77 -26.88 10.69
CA GLY A 114 -0.16 -27.65 9.87
C GLY A 114 -1.15 -26.80 9.09
N PHE A 115 -1.96 -27.45 8.25
CA PHE A 115 -2.95 -26.79 7.41
C PHE A 115 -4.32 -27.48 7.47
N GLU A 116 -5.37 -26.72 7.19
CA GLU A 116 -6.76 -27.17 7.06
C GLU A 116 -7.34 -26.57 5.79
N ALA A 117 -7.69 -27.41 4.82
CA ALA A 117 -8.36 -27.01 3.59
C ALA A 117 -9.67 -27.78 3.45
N LYS A 118 -10.77 -27.11 3.12
CA LYS A 118 -12.10 -27.75 2.96
C LYS A 118 -12.43 -28.10 1.51
N GLY A 119 -11.82 -27.41 0.54
CA GLY A 119 -11.93 -27.71 -0.89
C GLY A 119 -10.91 -28.73 -1.39
N TRP A 120 -10.70 -28.72 -2.70
CA TRP A 120 -9.73 -29.58 -3.38
C TRP A 120 -8.30 -29.09 -3.11
N ILE A 121 -7.38 -30.03 -2.91
CA ILE A 121 -5.96 -29.74 -2.76
C ILE A 121 -5.24 -30.21 -4.02
N SER A 122 -4.66 -29.28 -4.78
CA SER A 122 -3.84 -29.59 -5.95
C SER A 122 -2.37 -29.30 -5.67
N ILE A 123 -1.51 -30.30 -5.84
CA ILE A 123 -0.06 -30.12 -5.73
C ILE A 123 0.49 -29.81 -7.12
N ARG A 124 0.62 -28.51 -7.40
CA ARG A 124 1.16 -27.93 -8.62
C ARG A 124 1.58 -26.50 -8.32
N ASN A 125 2.70 -26.04 -8.87
CA ASN A 125 3.09 -24.65 -8.69
C ASN A 125 2.03 -23.74 -9.36
N PRO A 126 1.33 -22.88 -8.60
CA PRO A 126 0.42 -21.93 -9.21
C PRO A 126 1.19 -21.03 -10.18
N MET A 127 0.50 -20.50 -11.19
CA MET A 127 1.13 -19.56 -12.12
C MET A 127 1.75 -18.39 -11.32
N PRO A 128 2.95 -17.90 -11.68
CA PRO A 128 3.54 -16.75 -11.01
C PRO A 128 2.56 -15.58 -10.95
N VAL A 129 2.57 -14.82 -9.85
CA VAL A 129 1.62 -13.73 -9.58
C VAL A 129 1.58 -12.73 -10.74
N ILE A 130 2.75 -12.39 -11.30
CA ILE A 130 2.84 -11.43 -12.41
C ILE A 130 2.07 -11.88 -13.65
N ILE A 131 2.08 -13.19 -13.95
CA ILE A 131 1.34 -13.76 -15.08
C ILE A 131 -0.15 -13.77 -14.78
N TYR A 132 -0.53 -14.09 -13.54
CA TYR A 132 -1.92 -14.03 -13.10
C TYR A 132 -2.49 -12.62 -13.23
N ILE A 133 -1.79 -11.59 -12.74
CA ILE A 133 -2.21 -10.18 -12.87
C ILE A 133 -2.36 -9.82 -14.36
N MET A 134 -1.38 -10.19 -15.19
CA MET A 134 -1.44 -9.93 -16.63
C MET A 134 -2.64 -10.60 -17.30
N MET A 135 -2.94 -11.86 -16.94
CA MET A 135 -4.10 -12.59 -17.47
C MET A 135 -5.43 -11.99 -17.00
N TYR A 136 -5.52 -11.61 -15.72
CA TYR A 136 -6.70 -10.95 -15.16
C TYR A 136 -7.00 -9.64 -15.89
N LEU A 137 -5.97 -8.81 -16.08
CA LEU A 137 -6.09 -7.57 -16.86
C LEU A 137 -6.56 -7.86 -18.29
N VAL A 138 -5.97 -8.84 -18.98
CA VAL A 138 -6.42 -9.24 -20.32
C VAL A 138 -7.88 -9.70 -20.34
N ALA A 139 -8.32 -10.48 -19.35
CA ALA A 139 -9.66 -11.03 -19.27
C ALA A 139 -10.71 -9.95 -18.98
N VAL A 140 -10.45 -9.06 -18.01
CA VAL A 140 -11.36 -7.96 -17.66
C VAL A 140 -11.41 -6.91 -18.77
N LEU A 141 -10.28 -6.65 -19.42
CA LEU A 141 -10.18 -5.62 -20.47
C LEU A 141 -10.56 -6.14 -21.86
N GLY A 142 -10.85 -7.43 -22.01
CA GLY A 142 -11.26 -8.02 -23.29
C GLY A 142 -10.22 -7.80 -24.40
N ILE A 143 -8.93 -7.89 -24.07
CA ILE A 143 -7.84 -7.59 -25.02
C ILE A 143 -7.70 -8.77 -25.98
N GLU A 144 -8.46 -8.76 -27.07
CA GLU A 144 -8.16 -9.57 -28.24
C GLU A 144 -6.95 -8.98 -28.96
N LYS A 145 -5.76 -9.43 -28.53
CA LYS A 145 -4.44 -9.31 -29.18
C LYS A 145 -4.14 -8.01 -29.96
N GLN A 146 -3.05 -7.38 -29.51
CA GLN A 146 -2.15 -6.50 -30.27
C GLN A 146 -2.44 -4.99 -30.15
N GLU A 147 -2.52 -4.48 -28.92
CA GLU A 147 -2.29 -3.06 -28.64
C GLU A 147 -1.17 -2.94 -27.59
N ASP A 148 -0.32 -1.90 -27.72
CA ASP A 148 0.79 -1.61 -26.82
C ASP A 148 0.29 -1.45 -25.39
N LEU A 149 1.07 -1.96 -24.42
CA LEU A 149 0.79 -1.96 -22.98
C LEU A 149 0.25 -0.60 -22.46
N ASP A 150 0.70 0.50 -23.06
CA ASP A 150 0.34 1.86 -22.70
C ASP A 150 -1.15 2.19 -22.98
N ALA A 151 -1.72 1.70 -24.10
CA ALA A 151 -3.13 1.93 -24.46
C ALA A 151 -4.09 1.17 -23.53
N VAL A 152 -3.64 0.02 -23.05
CA VAL A 152 -4.36 -0.84 -22.11
C VAL A 152 -4.42 -0.18 -20.73
N LEU A 153 -3.31 0.40 -20.27
CA LEU A 153 -3.20 1.11 -18.99
C LEU A 153 -3.99 2.44 -18.99
N GLN A 154 -4.09 3.11 -20.14
CA GLN A 154 -4.89 4.33 -20.26
C GLN A 154 -6.40 4.04 -20.18
N LYS A 155 -6.87 2.92 -20.75
CA LYS A 155 -8.27 2.47 -20.59
C LYS A 155 -8.61 2.03 -19.15
N LEU A 156 -7.62 1.56 -18.38
CA LEU A 156 -7.80 1.14 -16.99
C LEU A 156 -8.05 2.29 -16.01
N PHE A 157 -7.38 3.42 -16.22
CA PHE A 157 -7.32 4.50 -15.22
C PHE A 157 -7.58 5.91 -15.79
N GLY A 158 -7.76 6.02 -17.10
CA GLY A 158 -8.10 7.27 -17.79
C GLY A 158 -9.60 7.55 -17.90
N ASP A 159 -10.45 6.54 -17.69
CA ASP A 159 -11.90 6.68 -17.69
C ASP A 159 -12.44 6.62 -16.24
N GLU A 160 -13.04 7.71 -15.77
CA GLU A 160 -13.64 7.88 -14.44
C GLU A 160 -14.87 6.97 -14.16
N GLU A 161 -15.18 5.99 -15.02
CA GLU A 161 -16.46 5.28 -15.01
C GLU A 161 -16.41 3.78 -14.62
N ALA A 162 -15.23 3.21 -14.36
CA ALA A 162 -15.12 1.94 -13.65
C ALA A 162 -14.79 2.20 -12.17
N ARG A 163 -15.79 2.11 -11.29
CA ARG A 163 -15.60 2.14 -9.83
C ARG A 163 -14.91 0.85 -9.34
N THR A 164 -13.68 0.64 -9.76
CA THR A 164 -12.78 -0.28 -9.08
C THR A 164 -12.12 0.53 -7.97
N GLU A 165 -12.57 0.32 -6.74
CA GLU A 165 -11.93 0.92 -5.57
C GLU A 165 -10.43 0.57 -5.61
N THR A 166 -9.57 1.57 -5.41
CA THR A 166 -8.13 1.40 -5.63
C THR A 166 -7.57 0.37 -4.63
N PRO A 167 -6.81 -0.64 -5.06
CA PRO A 167 -6.23 -1.59 -4.11
C PRO A 167 -5.19 -0.93 -3.23
N LEU A 168 -4.92 -1.55 -2.08
CA LEU A 168 -3.74 -1.24 -1.29
C LEU A 168 -2.51 -1.79 -2.01
N MET A 169 -1.62 -0.88 -2.44
CA MET A 169 -0.42 -1.22 -3.17
C MET A 169 0.84 -0.93 -2.35
N ILE A 170 1.64 -1.95 -2.10
CA ILE A 170 2.97 -1.84 -1.49
C ILE A 170 4.00 -2.16 -2.58
N PRO A 171 4.86 -1.21 -2.98
CA PRO A 171 5.77 -1.41 -4.10
C PRO A 171 6.97 -2.28 -3.70
N THR A 172 7.66 -2.80 -4.71
CA THR A 172 8.86 -3.62 -4.57
C THR A 172 9.89 -2.97 -3.63
N GLY A 173 10.41 -3.76 -2.69
CA GLY A 173 11.46 -3.34 -1.76
C GLY A 173 10.99 -2.41 -0.64
N ALA A 174 9.68 -2.23 -0.45
CA ALA A 174 9.16 -1.50 0.69
C ALA A 174 9.47 -2.19 2.03
N VAL A 175 9.68 -1.39 3.07
CA VAL A 175 9.97 -1.85 4.43
C VAL A 175 8.97 -1.21 5.39
N LEU A 176 8.04 -2.01 5.89
CA LEU A 176 7.01 -1.63 6.84
C LEU A 176 7.32 -2.30 8.18
N ASN A 177 8.12 -1.64 9.01
CA ASN A 177 8.45 -2.13 10.35
C ASN A 177 7.67 -1.37 11.42
N MET A 178 7.76 -1.82 12.66
CA MET A 178 7.03 -1.23 13.81
C MET A 178 7.31 0.25 14.10
N GLN A 179 8.37 0.82 13.52
CA GLN A 179 8.74 2.22 13.71
C GLN A 179 8.55 3.05 12.44
N THR A 180 8.71 2.45 11.27
CA THR A 180 8.80 3.14 9.99
C THR A 180 8.10 2.38 8.89
N PHE A 181 7.22 3.08 8.19
CA PHE A 181 6.66 2.72 6.90
C PHE A 181 7.52 3.42 5.83
N SER A 182 8.50 2.71 5.29
CA SER A 182 9.46 3.24 4.32
C SER A 182 9.16 2.70 2.92
N VAL A 183 8.95 3.61 1.97
CA VAL A 183 8.73 3.27 0.56
C VAL A 183 9.79 3.94 -0.33
N PRO A 184 10.19 3.32 -1.45
CA PRO A 184 11.30 3.84 -2.27
C PRO A 184 10.99 5.17 -2.95
N GLU A 185 9.78 5.31 -3.48
CA GLU A 185 9.34 6.43 -4.30
C GLU A 185 8.18 7.17 -3.60
N ARG A 186 7.05 7.38 -4.26
CA ARG A 186 5.91 8.13 -3.72
C ARG A 186 5.04 7.31 -2.77
N MET A 187 4.42 7.96 -1.80
CA MET A 187 3.37 7.38 -0.96
C MET A 187 2.10 8.24 -1.01
N THR A 188 0.99 7.64 -1.42
CA THR A 188 -0.34 8.24 -1.39
C THR A 188 -1.17 7.54 -0.31
N VAL A 189 -1.71 8.31 0.63
CA VAL A 189 -2.62 7.84 1.67
C VAL A 189 -4.01 8.38 1.40
N GLY A 190 -4.97 7.49 1.22
CA GLY A 190 -6.37 7.78 0.96
C GLY A 190 -7.06 8.53 2.10
N SER A 191 -8.31 8.94 1.86
CA SER A 191 -9.09 9.73 2.81
C SER A 191 -9.56 8.87 3.99
N GLY A 192 -9.78 9.50 5.15
CA GLY A 192 -10.30 8.81 6.33
C GLY A 192 -9.40 7.69 6.85
N CYS A 193 -8.11 7.68 6.50
CA CYS A 193 -7.17 6.66 6.95
C CYS A 193 -6.73 6.90 8.41
N ARG A 194 -6.35 5.83 9.10
CA ARG A 194 -5.80 5.89 10.44
C ARG A 194 -4.52 5.07 10.54
N LEU A 195 -3.37 5.74 10.53
CA LEU A 195 -2.07 5.07 10.42
C LEU A 195 -1.21 5.26 11.66
N HIS A 196 -0.64 4.18 12.17
CA HIS A 196 0.35 4.20 13.25
C HIS A 196 1.77 3.98 12.70
N GLY A 197 2.69 4.89 13.02
CA GLY A 197 4.10 4.78 12.63
C GLY A 197 4.61 5.95 11.80
N ASN A 198 5.93 6.08 11.69
CA ASN A 198 6.56 7.14 10.92
C ASN A 198 6.53 6.78 9.43
N ILE A 199 6.12 7.72 8.57
CA ILE A 199 6.09 7.51 7.13
C ILE A 199 7.36 8.11 6.51
N ARG A 200 8.04 7.35 5.64
CA ARG A 200 9.21 7.80 4.90
C ARG A 200 9.06 7.47 3.42
N ALA A 201 9.12 8.50 2.57
CA ALA A 201 8.99 8.35 1.12
C ALA A 201 9.82 9.41 0.38
N ALA A 202 9.93 9.31 -0.95
CA ALA A 202 10.43 10.40 -1.77
C ALA A 202 9.44 11.57 -1.73
N SER A 203 8.18 11.32 -2.06
CA SER A 203 7.07 12.28 -1.92
C SER A 203 5.91 11.67 -1.15
N ILE A 204 5.19 12.48 -0.38
CA ILE A 204 4.06 12.04 0.44
C ILE A 204 2.82 12.85 0.06
N ALA A 205 1.71 12.18 -0.22
CA ALA A 205 0.40 12.80 -0.39
C ALA A 205 -0.57 12.18 0.61
N ILE A 206 -1.03 12.96 1.59
CA ILE A 206 -2.07 12.55 2.54
C ILE A 206 -3.38 13.19 2.09
N ARG A 207 -4.40 12.38 1.81
CA ARG A 207 -5.75 12.87 1.47
C ARG A 207 -6.51 13.28 2.73
N GLU A 208 -7.80 13.55 2.57
CA GLU A 208 -8.61 14.31 3.52
C GLU A 208 -8.94 13.48 4.77
N GLU A 209 -9.23 14.18 5.87
CA GLU A 209 -9.74 13.59 7.12
C GLU A 209 -8.91 12.39 7.64
N THR A 210 -7.61 12.41 7.35
CA THR A 210 -6.70 11.29 7.64
C THR A 210 -5.88 11.59 8.88
N THR A 211 -5.75 10.60 9.76
CA THR A 211 -4.96 10.73 10.99
C THR A 211 -3.70 9.87 10.92
N VAL A 212 -2.54 10.50 11.08
CA VAL A 212 -1.25 9.83 11.18
C VAL A 212 -0.69 9.99 12.58
N PHE A 213 -0.57 8.88 13.30
CA PHE A 213 0.09 8.77 14.61
C PHE A 213 1.57 8.48 14.42
N GLY A 214 2.28 9.49 13.92
CA GLY A 214 3.69 9.41 13.62
C GLY A 214 4.14 10.66 12.88
N SER A 215 5.40 10.65 12.48
CA SER A 215 6.03 11.74 11.74
C SER A 215 6.08 11.42 10.25
N LEU A 216 6.01 12.45 9.40
CA LEU A 216 6.16 12.35 7.96
C LEU A 216 7.56 12.82 7.55
N HIS A 217 8.27 12.00 6.78
CA HIS A 217 9.60 12.32 6.25
C HIS A 217 9.61 12.14 4.74
N ALA A 218 9.54 13.24 4.00
CA ALA A 218 9.66 13.27 2.55
C ALA A 218 11.05 13.74 2.11
N ARG A 219 11.50 13.34 0.92
CA ARG A 219 12.72 13.89 0.30
C ARG A 219 12.40 15.05 -0.65
N GLU A 220 11.35 14.92 -1.43
CA GLU A 220 11.00 15.84 -2.51
C GLU A 220 9.85 16.79 -2.14
N GLY A 221 8.93 16.34 -1.29
CA GLY A 221 7.83 17.15 -0.83
C GLY A 221 6.71 16.38 -0.14
N ALA A 222 5.86 17.10 0.57
CA ALA A 222 4.66 16.53 1.17
C ALA A 222 3.44 17.43 0.93
N ASN A 223 2.31 16.83 0.56
CA ASN A 223 1.01 17.48 0.53
C ASN A 223 0.10 16.83 1.58
N ILE A 224 -0.50 17.65 2.44
CA ILE A 224 -1.41 17.22 3.49
C ILE A 224 -2.75 17.92 3.25
N ALA A 225 -3.73 17.13 2.82
CA ALA A 225 -5.05 17.63 2.44
C ALA A 225 -5.94 17.94 3.65
N ARG A 226 -7.04 18.64 3.37
CA ARG A 226 -7.92 19.23 4.39
C ARG A 226 -8.37 18.29 5.51
N GLY A 227 -8.49 18.85 6.72
CA GLY A 227 -9.03 18.15 7.90
C GLY A 227 -8.16 17.01 8.44
N SER A 228 -6.96 16.79 7.88
CA SER A 228 -6.05 15.74 8.32
C SER A 228 -5.24 16.15 9.55
N VAL A 229 -4.84 15.15 10.35
CA VAL A 229 -4.10 15.35 11.60
C VAL A 229 -2.81 14.55 11.56
N VAL A 230 -1.68 15.22 11.81
CA VAL A 230 -0.37 14.59 11.97
C VAL A 230 0.11 14.82 13.39
N HIS A 231 0.23 13.74 14.16
CA HIS A 231 0.64 13.82 15.57
C HIS A 231 2.14 14.09 15.75
N GLY A 232 2.96 13.72 14.77
CA GLY A 232 4.40 13.90 14.81
C GLY A 232 4.90 15.11 14.01
N ASP A 233 6.19 15.09 13.69
CA ASP A 233 6.83 16.13 12.89
C ASP A 233 6.57 15.90 11.40
N VAL A 234 6.60 16.98 10.62
CA VAL A 234 6.64 16.94 9.15
C VAL A 234 7.98 17.47 8.69
N GLN A 235 8.77 16.61 8.06
CA GLN A 235 10.11 16.91 7.58
C GLN A 235 10.20 16.67 6.07
N SER A 236 10.77 17.62 5.34
CA SER A 236 11.01 17.51 3.89
C SER A 236 12.27 18.26 3.47
N ASP A 237 13.07 17.71 2.54
CA ASP A 237 14.13 18.48 1.89
C ASP A 237 13.58 19.38 0.76
N GLY A 238 12.34 19.15 0.35
CA GLY A 238 11.61 19.96 -0.63
C GLY A 238 10.45 20.74 -0.01
N ASP A 239 9.44 21.04 -0.83
CA ASP A 239 8.33 21.92 -0.41
C ASP A 239 7.23 21.13 0.28
N VAL A 240 6.54 21.78 1.21
CA VAL A 240 5.41 21.22 1.94
C VAL A 240 4.19 22.09 1.74
N VAL A 241 3.05 21.46 1.46
CA VAL A 241 1.74 22.09 1.33
C VAL A 241 0.84 21.54 2.43
N ILE A 242 0.24 22.45 3.20
CA ILE A 242 -0.69 22.13 4.28
C ILE A 242 -2.01 22.84 3.99
N GLU A 243 -3.05 22.06 3.72
CA GLU A 243 -4.37 22.57 3.35
C GLU A 243 -5.25 22.95 4.56
N GLN A 244 -6.48 23.38 4.27
CA GLN A 244 -7.43 23.92 5.24
C GLN A 244 -7.73 22.95 6.40
N GLY A 245 -7.71 23.45 7.63
CA GLY A 245 -8.10 22.67 8.81
C GLY A 245 -7.17 21.52 9.15
N VAL A 246 -5.99 21.43 8.53
CA VAL A 246 -4.96 20.46 8.92
C VAL A 246 -4.38 20.84 10.27
N HIS A 247 -4.16 19.83 11.13
CA HIS A 247 -3.52 20.01 12.44
C HIS A 247 -2.25 19.18 12.55
N ILE A 248 -1.11 19.86 12.63
CA ILE A 248 0.19 19.25 12.92
C ILE A 248 0.53 19.53 14.38
N LEU A 249 0.68 18.48 15.18
CA LEU A 249 1.02 18.61 16.59
C LEU A 249 2.52 18.79 16.81
N GLY A 250 3.35 18.29 15.88
CA GLY A 250 4.80 18.43 15.91
C GLY A 250 5.32 19.67 15.18
N ASN A 251 6.60 19.62 14.85
CA ASN A 251 7.32 20.66 14.11
C ASN A 251 7.16 20.48 12.61
N VAL A 252 7.32 21.56 11.85
CA VAL A 252 7.40 21.51 10.38
C VAL A 252 8.75 22.04 9.94
N SER A 253 9.55 21.19 9.29
CA SER A 253 10.85 21.55 8.72
C SER A 253 10.87 21.19 7.24
N CYS A 254 10.89 22.18 6.37
CA CYS A 254 10.89 21.99 4.92
C CYS A 254 11.72 23.03 4.20
N ARG A 255 11.89 22.94 2.87
CA ARG A 255 12.52 24.00 2.08
C ARG A 255 11.60 25.22 1.98
N GLY A 256 10.44 25.06 1.34
CA GLY A 256 9.36 26.06 1.29
C GLY A 256 8.08 25.52 1.92
N LEU A 257 7.33 26.39 2.59
CA LEU A 257 6.04 26.04 3.19
C LEU A 257 4.90 26.86 2.60
N THR A 258 3.88 26.19 2.08
CA THR A 258 2.58 26.79 1.78
C THR A 258 1.57 26.31 2.83
N LEU A 259 1.04 27.25 3.60
CA LEU A 259 0.17 26.98 4.74
C LEU A 259 -1.18 27.68 4.53
N HIS A 260 -2.29 26.94 4.62
CA HIS A 260 -3.62 27.54 4.65
C HIS A 260 -3.85 28.32 5.96
N GLU A 261 -4.61 29.42 5.93
CA GLU A 261 -4.83 30.25 7.12
C GLU A 261 -5.52 29.52 8.30
N ASP A 262 -6.41 28.57 7.98
CA ASP A 262 -7.10 27.73 8.98
C ASP A 262 -6.27 26.51 9.44
N ALA A 263 -5.07 26.31 8.89
CA ALA A 263 -4.20 25.21 9.31
C ALA A 263 -3.46 25.55 10.60
N ARG A 264 -3.26 24.54 11.45
CA ARG A 264 -2.65 24.70 12.77
C ARG A 264 -1.39 23.87 12.89
N VAL A 265 -0.30 24.51 13.32
CA VAL A 265 0.96 23.86 13.70
C VAL A 265 1.25 24.23 15.15
N ASP A 266 1.28 23.25 16.04
CA ASP A 266 1.56 23.50 17.48
C ASP A 266 3.07 23.59 17.78
N GLY A 267 3.91 23.00 16.94
CA GLY A 267 5.37 23.06 17.05
C GLY A 267 6.01 24.26 16.35
N VAL A 268 7.32 24.15 16.11
CA VAL A 268 8.11 25.18 15.43
C VAL A 268 8.09 24.97 13.92
N ILE A 269 7.95 26.06 13.17
CA ILE A 269 8.08 26.07 11.71
C ILE A 269 9.48 26.55 11.30
N ARG A 270 10.15 25.78 10.43
CA ARG A 270 11.41 26.13 9.79
C ARG A 270 11.31 25.92 8.28
N ALA A 271 11.30 27.02 7.53
CA ALA A 271 11.25 27.01 6.06
C ALA A 271 12.20 28.08 5.48
N PRO A 272 13.50 27.79 5.28
CA PRO A 272 14.50 28.76 4.79
C PRO A 272 14.20 29.29 3.39
N GLY A 273 13.46 28.55 2.57
CA GLY A 273 12.97 28.97 1.25
C GLY A 273 11.74 29.87 1.30
N GLY A 274 11.16 30.09 2.49
CA GLY A 274 10.03 30.99 2.72
C GLY A 274 8.74 30.28 3.16
N LEU A 275 7.90 31.05 3.85
CA LEU A 275 6.54 30.68 4.23
C LEU A 275 5.55 31.53 3.42
N LYS A 276 4.62 30.87 2.73
CA LYS A 276 3.48 31.49 2.06
C LYS A 276 2.20 31.08 2.78
N ILE A 277 1.40 32.07 3.19
CA ILE A 277 0.07 31.82 3.76
C ILE A 277 -0.96 32.03 2.64
N GLU A 278 -1.80 31.02 2.40
CA GLU A 278 -2.88 31.08 1.41
C GLU A 278 -4.25 31.22 2.10
N ARG A 279 -5.07 32.11 1.53
CA ARG A 279 -6.49 32.27 1.80
C ARG A 279 -7.21 31.91 0.52
N ARG A 280 -7.79 30.71 0.44
CA ARG A 280 -8.72 30.39 -0.65
C ARG A 280 -10.12 30.75 -0.18
N GLU A 281 -10.74 31.71 -0.86
CA GLU A 281 -12.18 31.89 -0.75
C GLU A 281 -12.85 30.63 -1.32
N THR A 282 -13.68 30.01 -0.50
CA THR A 282 -14.46 28.79 -0.79
C THR A 282 -15.27 28.94 -2.08
#